data_AF-R5PZE0-F1
#
_entry.id   AF-R5PZE0-F1
#
_cell.length_a   1.000
_cell.length_b   1.000
_cell.length_c   1.000
_cell.angle_alpha   90.00
_cell.angle_beta   90.00
_cell.angle_gamma   90.00
#
_symmetry.space_group_name_H-M   'P 1'
#
loop_
_entity.id
_entity.type
_entity.pdbx_description
1 polymer ?
#
loop_
_entity_poly.entity_id
_entity_poly.type
_entity_poly.pdbx_seq_one_letter_code
_entity_poly.pdbx_strand_id
1 'polypeptide(L)'
;MNKIRFLLWLPIAVLVLWTASLSFERSQGTFAEVRVEGFDPRDLLAGRYLRIQTDYGVKCDAYHSVAYVCPDGSGWKLVRSSKECQTFVKGKCYGKNSRFDDGIRRFYVSENKAFPLESALRDKNVNATLVISVLKDGRIFPVDLKINGVPWKEWKLVQGQE
;
A
#
# COMPACT_ATOMS: atom_id res chain seq x y z
N MET A 1 -12.19 46.41 9.47
CA MET A 1 -11.95 45.15 10.24
C MET A 1 -12.39 43.87 9.52
N ASN A 2 -13.52 43.82 8.80
CA ASN A 2 -13.97 42.56 8.15
C ASN A 2 -13.08 42.07 6.99
N LYS A 3 -12.45 42.97 6.23
CA LYS A 3 -11.58 42.60 5.10
C LYS A 3 -10.33 41.82 5.53
N ILE A 4 -9.72 42.20 6.66
CA ILE A 4 -8.53 41.53 7.21
C ILE A 4 -8.87 40.12 7.71
N ARG A 5 -10.06 39.96 8.33
CA ARG A 5 -10.55 38.65 8.76
C ARG A 5 -10.71 37.69 7.58
N PHE A 6 -11.26 38.16 6.46
CA PHE A 6 -11.41 37.35 5.24
C PHE A 6 -10.06 36.90 4.66
N LEU A 7 -9.05 37.78 4.70
CA LEU A 7 -7.69 37.48 4.24
C LEU A 7 -7.00 36.41 5.10
N LEU A 8 -7.30 36.37 6.41
CA LEU A 8 -6.78 35.34 7.32
C LEU A 8 -7.45 33.97 7.12
N TRP A 9 -8.70 33.93 6.64
CA TRP A 9 -9.40 32.68 6.33
C TRP A 9 -9.03 32.07 4.98
N LEU A 10 -8.55 32.89 4.03
CA LEU A 10 -8.15 32.44 2.70
C LEU A 10 -7.17 31.23 2.72
N PRO A 11 -6.05 31.24 3.46
CA PRO A 11 -5.13 30.10 3.46
C PRO A 11 -5.78 28.83 4.05
N ILE A 12 -6.64 28.97 5.06
CA ILE A 12 -7.35 27.85 5.67
C ILE A 12 -8.33 27.24 4.66
N ALA A 13 -9.09 28.08 3.94
CA ALA A 13 -10.02 27.62 2.93
C ALA A 13 -9.31 26.87 1.79
N VAL A 14 -8.16 27.38 1.33
CA VAL A 14 -7.33 26.72 0.30
C VAL A 14 -6.84 25.35 0.80
N LEU A 15 -6.34 25.26 2.04
CA LEU A 15 -5.89 24.00 2.63
C LEU A 15 -7.04 22.99 2.77
N VAL A 16 -8.21 23.44 3.21
CA VAL A 16 -9.41 22.59 3.35
C VAL A 16 -9.85 22.07 1.98
N LEU A 17 -9.90 22.92 0.97
CA LEU A 17 -10.30 22.52 -0.38
C LEU A 17 -9.31 21.49 -0.98
N TRP A 18 -8.02 21.72 -0.77
CA TRP A 18 -6.98 20.82 -1.26
C TRP A 18 -6.98 19.46 -0.55
N THR A 19 -7.12 19.45 0.78
CA THR A 19 -7.23 18.22 1.57
C THR A 19 -8.50 17.44 1.24
N ALA A 20 -9.63 18.13 1.03
CA ALA A 20 -10.87 17.50 0.58
C ALA A 20 -10.71 16.84 -0.80
N SER A 21 -10.06 17.52 -1.75
CA SER A 21 -9.75 16.96 -3.08
C SER A 21 -8.89 15.69 -2.96
N LEU A 22 -7.83 15.72 -2.16
CA LEU A 22 -6.97 14.57 -1.95
C LEU A 22 -7.70 13.40 -1.26
N SER A 23 -8.53 13.70 -0.27
CA SER A 23 -9.36 12.70 0.40
C SER A 23 -10.33 12.04 -0.57
N PHE A 24 -10.93 12.83 -1.47
CA PHE A 24 -11.87 12.34 -2.48
C PHE A 24 -11.20 11.48 -3.56
N GLU A 25 -9.97 11.83 -3.97
CA GLU A 25 -9.17 10.97 -4.84
C GLU A 25 -8.86 9.63 -4.16
N ARG A 26 -8.47 9.66 -2.88
CA ARG A 26 -8.14 8.46 -2.10
C ARG A 26 -9.35 7.55 -1.86
N SER A 27 -10.56 8.10 -1.73
CA SER A 27 -11.77 7.31 -1.48
C SER A 27 -12.31 6.60 -2.72
N GLN A 28 -11.86 6.97 -3.93
CA GLN A 28 -12.34 6.38 -5.19
C GLN A 28 -11.56 5.13 -5.64
N GLY A 29 -10.56 4.69 -4.89
CA GLY A 29 -9.74 3.56 -5.30
C GLY A 29 -10.43 2.20 -5.06
N THR A 30 -10.15 1.25 -5.95
CA THR A 30 -10.62 -0.14 -5.83
C THR A 30 -9.70 -0.90 -4.87
N PHE A 31 -10.27 -1.64 -3.93
CA PHE A 31 -9.47 -2.45 -3.01
C PHE A 31 -8.98 -3.73 -3.69
N ALA A 32 -7.70 -4.04 -3.52
CA ALA A 32 -7.08 -5.28 -3.95
C ALA A 32 -6.12 -5.80 -2.88
N GLU A 33 -5.86 -7.10 -2.92
CA GLU A 33 -4.98 -7.78 -1.97
C GLU A 33 -3.73 -8.28 -2.67
N VAL A 34 -2.58 -8.02 -2.07
CA VAL A 34 -1.26 -8.41 -2.60
C VAL A 34 -0.49 -9.14 -1.52
N ARG A 35 0.15 -10.25 -1.89
CA ARG A 35 0.96 -11.04 -0.96
C ARG A 35 2.21 -10.25 -0.56
N VAL A 36 2.60 -10.32 0.71
CA VAL A 36 3.87 -9.76 1.18
C VAL A 36 4.89 -10.89 1.29
N GLU A 37 6.02 -10.77 0.60
CA GLU A 37 7.06 -11.82 0.55
C GLU A 37 8.06 -11.69 1.70
N GLY A 38 8.29 -10.47 2.19
CA GLY A 38 9.28 -10.25 3.23
C GLY A 38 9.07 -8.95 4.00
N PHE A 39 9.52 -9.00 5.25
CA PHE A 39 9.60 -7.88 6.18
C PHE A 39 11.05 -7.71 6.59
N ASP A 40 11.53 -6.47 6.61
CA ASP A 40 12.87 -6.17 7.12
C ASP A 40 12.78 -5.72 8.60
N PRO A 41 13.16 -6.58 9.57
CA PRO A 41 13.02 -6.31 11.00
C PRO A 41 14.10 -5.36 11.57
N ARG A 42 15.00 -4.81 10.74
CA ARG A 42 16.17 -4.02 11.20
C ARG A 42 16.10 -2.53 10.85
N ASP A 43 14.92 -1.92 10.83
CA ASP A 43 14.81 -0.47 10.72
C ASP A 43 14.86 0.20 12.12
N LEU A 44 16.06 0.21 12.71
CA LEU A 44 16.34 0.77 14.06
C LEU A 44 16.04 2.28 14.20
N LEU A 45 15.70 2.96 13.10
CA LEU A 45 15.41 4.39 13.05
C LEU A 45 13.96 4.70 12.65
N ALA A 46 13.18 3.72 12.19
CA ALA A 46 11.87 4.01 11.60
C ALA A 46 10.78 4.21 12.66
N GLY A 47 10.84 3.52 13.80
CA GLY A 47 9.92 3.58 14.97
C GLY A 47 8.42 3.38 14.71
N ARG A 48 7.96 3.56 13.47
CA ARG A 48 6.57 3.76 13.04
C ARG A 48 6.30 3.25 11.63
N TYR A 49 7.30 2.73 10.92
CA TYR A 49 7.12 2.20 9.56
C TYR A 49 7.76 0.82 9.45
N LEU A 50 6.97 -0.14 8.97
CA LEU A 50 7.46 -1.45 8.55
C LEU A 50 7.91 -1.37 7.10
N ARG A 51 9.10 -1.89 6.82
CA ARG A 51 9.52 -2.12 5.44
C ARG A 51 8.90 -3.40 4.93
N ILE A 52 8.13 -3.26 3.86
CA ILE A 52 7.42 -4.37 3.23
C ILE A 52 7.85 -4.53 1.79
N GLN A 53 7.92 -5.78 1.35
CA GLN A 53 8.12 -6.12 -0.05
C GLN A 53 6.92 -6.93 -0.54
N THR A 54 6.16 -6.33 -1.46
CA THR A 54 5.03 -6.95 -2.14
C THR A 54 5.50 -7.92 -3.21
N ASP A 55 4.75 -9.01 -3.38
CA ASP A 55 4.95 -9.99 -4.43
C ASP A 55 3.64 -10.21 -5.19
N TYR A 56 3.68 -9.82 -6.46
CA TYR A 56 2.58 -9.97 -7.41
C TYR A 56 2.62 -11.34 -8.11
N GLY A 57 3.62 -12.18 -7.85
CA GLY A 57 3.78 -13.49 -8.50
C GLY A 57 4.16 -13.42 -9.99
N VAL A 58 4.46 -12.22 -10.51
CA VAL A 58 4.84 -11.99 -11.90
C VAL A 58 6.33 -11.69 -12.02
N LYS A 59 6.94 -12.21 -13.09
CA LYS A 59 8.32 -11.88 -13.47
C LYS A 59 8.32 -11.00 -14.71
N CYS A 60 9.12 -9.95 -14.65
CA CYS A 60 9.33 -9.06 -15.79
C CYS A 60 10.16 -9.74 -16.88
N ASP A 61 9.83 -9.46 -18.13
CA ASP A 61 10.55 -9.97 -19.31
C ASP A 61 11.79 -9.13 -19.66
N ALA A 62 11.71 -7.82 -19.43
CA ALA A 62 12.77 -6.85 -19.71
C ALA A 62 12.75 -5.67 -18.71
N TYR A 63 13.66 -4.72 -18.91
CA TYR A 63 13.62 -3.43 -18.21
C TYR A 63 12.49 -2.58 -18.77
N HIS A 64 11.60 -2.11 -17.90
CA HIS A 64 10.52 -1.19 -18.24
C HIS A 64 10.44 -0.08 -17.20
N SER A 65 10.64 1.16 -17.64
CA SER A 65 10.53 2.33 -16.75
C SER A 65 9.09 2.58 -16.28
N VAL A 66 8.11 2.03 -17.01
CA VAL A 66 6.69 1.96 -16.65
C VAL A 66 6.17 0.59 -17.05
N ALA A 67 5.61 -0.14 -16.08
CA ALA A 67 4.97 -1.43 -16.28
C ALA A 67 3.62 -1.45 -15.57
N TYR A 68 2.74 -2.37 -15.98
CA TYR A 68 1.40 -2.50 -15.42
C TYR A 68 1.12 -3.95 -15.05
N VAL A 69 0.42 -4.14 -13.93
CA VAL A 69 -0.15 -5.45 -13.59
C VAL A 69 -1.67 -5.34 -13.43
N CYS A 70 -2.39 -6.32 -13.93
CA CYS A 70 -3.83 -6.44 -13.81
C CYS A 70 -4.18 -7.57 -12.84
N PRO A 71 -5.23 -7.43 -12.02
CA PRO A 71 -5.84 -8.55 -11.33
C PRO A 71 -6.31 -9.60 -12.34
N ASP A 72 -6.05 -10.87 -12.06
CA ASP A 72 -6.45 -12.01 -12.89
C ASP A 72 -6.91 -13.16 -11.98
N GLY A 73 -8.23 -13.23 -11.73
CA GLY A 73 -8.78 -14.15 -10.73
C GLY A 73 -8.25 -13.84 -9.32
N SER A 74 -7.57 -14.81 -8.71
CA SER A 74 -6.90 -14.66 -7.41
C SER A 74 -5.45 -14.17 -7.51
N GLY A 75 -4.92 -13.99 -8.73
CA GLY A 75 -3.53 -13.61 -8.97
C GLY A 75 -3.39 -12.30 -9.73
N TRP A 76 -2.19 -12.09 -10.29
CA TRP A 76 -1.85 -10.91 -11.07
C TRP A 76 -1.17 -11.32 -12.36
N LYS A 77 -1.38 -10.53 -13.42
CA LYS A 77 -0.71 -10.69 -14.71
C LYS A 77 -0.04 -9.39 -15.13
N LEU A 78 1.16 -9.52 -15.69
CA LEU A 78 1.88 -8.39 -16.29
C LEU A 78 1.26 -8.06 -17.65
N VAL A 79 0.94 -6.79 -17.88
CA VAL A 79 0.36 -6.30 -19.13
C VAL A 79 1.20 -5.17 -19.72
N ARG A 80 1.09 -4.96 -21.04
CA ARG A 80 1.87 -3.95 -21.76
C ARG A 80 1.17 -2.59 -21.78
N SER A 81 -0.14 -2.59 -21.62
CA SER A 81 -0.96 -1.38 -21.67
C SER A 81 -1.97 -1.31 -20.53
N SER A 82 -2.13 -0.12 -19.96
CA SER A 82 -3.17 0.16 -18.95
C SER A 82 -4.60 0.03 -19.50
N LYS A 83 -4.78 -0.12 -20.81
CA LYS A 83 -6.10 -0.32 -21.45
C LYS A 83 -6.58 -1.77 -21.41
N GLU A 84 -5.72 -2.71 -21.03
CA GLU A 84 -6.05 -4.14 -21.03
C GLU A 84 -6.97 -4.54 -19.87
N CYS A 85 -7.10 -3.71 -18.84
CA CYS A 85 -8.00 -3.95 -17.72
C CYS A 85 -8.52 -2.65 -17.11
N GLN A 86 -9.68 -2.71 -16.46
CA GLN A 86 -10.30 -1.55 -15.82
C GLN A 86 -9.53 -1.07 -14.58
N THR A 87 -8.95 -2.01 -13.84
CA THR A 87 -8.12 -1.75 -12.65
C THR A 87 -6.74 -2.32 -12.89
N PHE A 88 -5.71 -1.48 -12.82
CA PHE A 88 -4.32 -1.87 -12.99
C PHE A 88 -3.45 -1.22 -11.92
N VAL A 89 -2.36 -1.86 -11.55
CA VAL A 89 -1.31 -1.25 -10.72
C VAL A 89 -0.17 -0.83 -11.62
N LYS A 90 0.26 0.42 -11.48
CA LYS A 90 1.39 1.00 -12.21
C LYS A 90 2.68 0.87 -11.40
N GLY A 91 3.74 0.43 -12.05
CA GLY A 91 5.04 0.20 -11.41
C GLY A 91 6.18 0.19 -12.41
N LYS A 92 7.26 -0.52 -12.07
CA LYS A 92 8.49 -0.62 -12.87
C LYS A 92 9.01 -2.05 -12.92
N CYS A 93 9.82 -2.34 -13.94
CA CYS A 93 10.60 -3.55 -14.06
C CYS A 93 12.08 -3.19 -14.24
N TYR A 94 12.97 -3.79 -13.46
CA TYR A 94 14.40 -3.46 -13.49
C TYR A 94 15.22 -4.36 -14.43
N GLY A 95 14.59 -5.32 -15.11
CA GLY A 95 15.26 -6.23 -16.04
C GLY A 95 14.55 -7.56 -16.20
N LYS A 96 15.15 -8.44 -17.02
CA LYS A 96 14.66 -9.81 -17.22
C LYS A 96 14.68 -10.59 -15.91
N ASN A 97 13.59 -11.32 -15.63
CA ASN A 97 13.35 -12.07 -14.40
C ASN A 97 13.28 -11.22 -13.12
N SER A 98 13.27 -9.89 -13.21
CA SER A 98 13.06 -9.04 -12.04
C SER A 98 11.60 -9.11 -11.57
N ARG A 99 11.38 -8.85 -10.28
CA ARG A 99 10.03 -8.68 -9.72
C ARG A 99 9.47 -7.34 -10.18
N PHE A 100 8.15 -7.29 -10.35
CA PHE A 100 7.44 -6.03 -10.55
C PHE A 100 7.55 -5.15 -9.29
N ASP A 101 7.95 -3.90 -9.49
CA ASP A 101 8.09 -2.91 -8.42
C ASP A 101 6.96 -1.89 -8.47
N ASP A 102 6.06 -1.99 -7.50
CA ASP A 102 4.91 -1.08 -7.33
C ASP A 102 5.26 0.22 -6.58
N GLY A 103 6.50 0.36 -6.13
CA GLY A 103 6.99 1.51 -5.36
C GLY A 103 6.55 1.54 -3.89
N ILE A 104 5.71 0.63 -3.42
CA ILE A 104 5.38 0.53 -2.01
C ILE A 104 6.54 -0.17 -1.29
N ARG A 105 7.04 0.49 -0.25
CA ARG A 105 8.12 -0.03 0.60
C ARG A 105 7.86 0.14 2.08
N ARG A 106 6.87 0.95 2.47
CA ARG A 106 6.66 1.34 3.87
C ARG A 106 5.18 1.26 4.21
N PHE A 107 4.88 0.61 5.32
CA PHE A 107 3.55 0.57 5.93
C PHE A 107 3.61 1.19 7.32
N TYR A 108 2.74 2.17 7.58
CA TYR A 108 2.73 2.85 8.88
C TYR A 108 2.07 1.96 9.94
N VAL A 109 2.71 1.86 11.09
CA VAL A 109 2.21 1.13 12.26
C VAL A 109 2.42 1.99 13.49
N SER A 110 1.43 2.05 14.38
CA SER A 110 1.57 2.76 15.64
C SER A 110 2.62 2.07 16.52
N GLU A 111 3.42 2.86 17.23
CA GLU A 111 4.56 2.38 18.01
C GLU A 111 4.21 1.26 19.00
N ASN A 112 3.11 1.44 19.75
CA ASN A 112 2.59 0.45 20.69
C ASN A 112 2.18 -0.90 20.05
N LYS A 113 1.96 -0.94 18.74
CA LYS A 113 1.59 -2.16 18.00
C LYS A 113 2.69 -2.65 17.06
N ALA A 114 3.76 -1.88 16.86
CA ALA A 114 4.83 -2.22 15.93
C ALA A 114 5.59 -3.49 16.37
N PHE A 115 6.09 -3.52 17.60
CA PHE A 115 6.86 -4.66 18.10
C PHE A 115 6.08 -5.99 18.12
N PRO A 116 4.81 -6.04 18.60
CA PRO A 116 3.99 -7.23 18.49
C PRO A 116 3.78 -7.71 17.05
N LEU A 117 3.56 -6.77 16.12
CA LEU A 117 3.34 -7.06 14.72
C LEU A 117 4.61 -7.61 14.06
N GLU A 118 5.75 -6.96 14.29
CA GLU A 118 7.05 -7.45 13.82
C GLU A 118 7.36 -8.87 14.32
N SER A 119 7.05 -9.15 15.59
CA SER A 119 7.26 -10.47 16.18
C SER A 119 6.39 -11.53 15.51
N ALA A 120 5.12 -11.23 15.23
CA ALA A 120 4.22 -12.13 14.52
C ALA A 120 4.70 -12.40 13.09
N LEU A 121 5.21 -11.37 12.40
CA LEU A 121 5.68 -11.47 11.01
C LEU A 121 7.04 -12.19 10.86
N ARG A 122 7.75 -12.44 11.97
CA ARG A 122 8.97 -13.28 11.97
C ARG A 122 8.67 -14.77 11.88
N ASP A 123 7.46 -15.19 12.25
CA ASP A 123 7.05 -16.59 12.11
C ASP A 123 6.84 -16.92 10.63
N LYS A 124 7.55 -17.96 10.15
CA LYS A 124 7.47 -18.41 8.76
C LYS A 124 6.11 -19.01 8.39
N ASN A 125 5.30 -19.38 9.39
CA ASN A 125 3.95 -19.91 9.18
C ASN A 125 2.89 -18.82 9.00
N VAL A 126 3.27 -17.54 9.15
CA VAL A 126 2.36 -16.43 9.02
C VAL A 126 2.31 -15.92 7.58
N ASN A 127 1.12 -15.93 6.99
CA ASN A 127 0.86 -15.33 5.68
C ASN A 127 0.37 -13.89 5.86
N ALA A 128 1.18 -12.93 5.42
CA ALA A 128 0.82 -11.52 5.44
C ALA A 128 0.37 -11.04 4.06
N THR A 129 -0.74 -10.32 4.03
CA THR A 129 -1.35 -9.78 2.81
C THR A 129 -1.57 -8.28 2.98
N LEU A 130 -1.06 -7.49 2.05
CA LEU A 130 -1.27 -6.05 2.02
C LEU A 130 -2.59 -5.75 1.31
N VAL A 131 -3.47 -5.02 1.98
CA VAL A 131 -4.66 -4.44 1.36
C VAL A 131 -4.25 -3.10 0.77
N ILE A 132 -4.38 -2.97 -0.55
CA ILE A 132 -4.09 -1.75 -1.29
C ILE A 132 -5.36 -1.16 -1.87
N SER A 133 -5.41 0.17 -1.95
CA SER A 133 -6.40 0.90 -2.74
C SER A 133 -5.74 1.33 -4.05
N VAL A 134 -6.32 0.91 -5.17
CA VAL A 134 -5.83 1.17 -6.53
C VAL A 134 -6.64 2.29 -7.16
N LEU A 135 -6.00 3.43 -7.43
CA LEU A 135 -6.63 4.55 -8.11
C LEU A 135 -6.81 4.27 -9.61
N LYS A 136 -7.67 5.06 -10.26
CA LYS A 136 -7.93 4.97 -11.71
C LYS A 136 -6.70 5.16 -12.60
N ASP A 137 -5.67 5.85 -12.10
CA ASP A 137 -4.40 6.07 -12.80
C ASP A 137 -3.34 4.98 -12.51
N GLY A 138 -3.71 3.98 -11.72
CA GLY A 138 -2.89 2.85 -11.30
C GLY A 138 -1.92 3.14 -10.17
N ARG A 139 -1.94 4.34 -9.57
CA ARG A 139 -1.26 4.57 -8.28
C ARG A 139 -1.96 3.76 -7.20
N ILE A 140 -1.16 3.31 -6.23
CA ILE A 140 -1.65 2.50 -5.13
C ILE A 140 -1.31 3.11 -3.78
N PHE A 141 -2.17 2.84 -2.81
CA PHE A 141 -1.97 3.24 -1.42
C PHE A 141 -2.16 2.04 -0.51
N PRO A 142 -1.23 1.78 0.42
CA PRO A 142 -1.47 0.78 1.44
C PRO A 142 -2.58 1.27 2.38
N VAL A 143 -3.59 0.41 2.57
CA VAL A 143 -4.77 0.68 3.40
C VAL A 143 -4.64 -0.08 4.70
N ASP A 144 -4.34 -1.36 4.62
CA ASP A 144 -4.25 -2.23 5.79
C ASP A 144 -3.35 -3.44 5.54
N LEU A 145 -3.05 -4.17 6.60
CA LEU A 145 -2.33 -5.43 6.55
C LEU A 145 -3.21 -6.55 7.12
N LYS A 146 -3.29 -7.69 6.45
CA LYS A 146 -3.97 -8.88 6.97
C LYS A 146 -2.93 -9.92 7.34
N ILE A 147 -3.13 -10.55 8.49
CA ILE A 147 -2.36 -11.69 8.96
C ILE A 147 -3.30 -12.88 8.91
N ASN A 148 -2.98 -13.89 8.10
CA ASN A 148 -3.81 -15.08 7.90
C ASN A 148 -5.30 -14.73 7.63
N GLY A 149 -5.53 -13.68 6.83
CA GLY A 149 -6.88 -13.21 6.45
C GLY A 149 -7.55 -12.25 7.44
N VAL A 150 -7.02 -12.09 8.65
CA VAL A 150 -7.59 -11.20 9.68
C VAL A 150 -6.85 -9.86 9.70
N PRO A 151 -7.54 -8.70 9.80
CA PRO A 151 -6.90 -7.40 9.94
C PRO A 151 -5.88 -7.37 11.09
N TRP A 152 -4.67 -6.88 10.83
CA TRP A 152 -3.56 -6.91 11.81
C TRP A 152 -3.89 -6.19 13.11
N LYS A 153 -4.76 -5.18 13.05
CA LYS A 153 -5.21 -4.41 14.23
C LYS A 153 -6.02 -5.26 15.21
N GLU A 154 -6.65 -6.32 14.71
CA GLU A 154 -7.54 -7.23 15.43
C GLU A 154 -6.90 -8.61 15.67
N TRP A 155 -5.77 -8.91 15.01
CA TRP A 155 -5.10 -10.22 15.06
C TRP A 155 -4.87 -10.75 16.48
N LYS A 156 -4.51 -9.86 17.43
CA LYS A 156 -4.30 -10.26 18.83
C LYS A 156 -5.57 -10.44 19.65
N LEU A 157 -6.68 -9.82 19.25
CA LEU A 157 -7.97 -9.99 19.91
C LEU A 157 -8.56 -11.38 19.64
N VAL A 158 -8.23 -11.98 18.49
CA VAL A 158 -8.69 -13.32 18.08
C VAL A 158 -7.88 -14.44 18.75
N GLN A 159 -6.65 -14.16 19.21
CA GLN A 159 -5.74 -15.16 19.81
C GLN A 159 -5.77 -15.19 21.35
N GLY A 160 -6.73 -14.51 22.00
CA GLY A 160 -7.01 -14.70 23.43
C GLY A 160 -5.88 -14.31 24.38
N GLN A 161 -5.18 -13.20 24.13
CA GLN A 161 -4.27 -12.61 25.13
C GLN A 161 -4.58 -11.11 25.30
N GLU A 162 -5.25 -10.80 26.42
CA GLU A 162 -5.29 -9.48 27.06
C GLU A 162 -3.92 -9.09 27.63
#